data_AF-A0A914ZDE1-F1
#
_entry.id   AF-A0A914ZDE1-F1
#
_cell.length_a   1.000
_cell.length_b   1.000
_cell.length_c   1.000
_cell.angle_alpha   90.00
_cell.angle_beta   90.00
_cell.angle_gamma   90.00
#
_symmetry.space_group_name_H-M   'P 1'
#
loop_
_entity.id
_entity.type
_entity.pdbx_description
1 polymer ?
#
loop_
_entity_poly.entity_id
_entity_poly.type
_entity_poly.pdbx_seq_one_letter_code
_entity_poly.pdbx_strand_id
1 'polypeptide(L)'
;MQKSFGIVIFVALIGFAFCGQYCFQKLTDAQNAFNQALGISSTLNWNNVDSLWNLVQTHYYSDPPYGFRQVCSASKAYKSVLMADYMNCVRVIQLIRNDDFTATNVTLINAMNYMALINSFDFTCGAGFGIYANSADCLSGVFQNSHEALKQCRDNLNYQLLNGSPTMACTYVADSLNCTRTVFRPCGNTADYFGCEYARTPSISLFPSCASVSTNCLITNYQ
;
A
#
# COMPACT_ATOMS: atom_id res chain seq x y z
N MET A 1 51.51 49.68 25.45
CA MET A 1 51.43 48.94 24.18
C MET A 1 50.78 47.58 24.44
N GLN A 2 49.57 47.41 23.90
CA GLN A 2 48.73 46.20 23.96
C GLN A 2 49.47 44.96 23.46
N LYS A 3 49.26 43.82 24.12
CA LYS A 3 49.35 42.50 23.48
C LYS A 3 48.12 41.68 23.83
N SER A 4 47.44 41.28 22.77
CA SER A 4 46.07 40.78 22.70
C SER A 4 45.88 39.41 23.34
N PHE A 5 44.74 39.24 24.01
CA PHE A 5 44.15 37.96 24.35
C PHE A 5 43.67 37.27 23.05
N GLY A 6 44.29 36.15 22.70
CA GLY A 6 43.83 35.29 21.62
C GLY A 6 42.77 34.32 22.13
N ILE A 7 41.50 34.58 21.81
CA ILE A 7 40.41 33.62 21.98
C ILE A 7 40.47 32.65 20.80
N VAL A 8 40.82 31.39 21.06
CA VAL A 8 40.71 30.30 20.09
C VAL A 8 39.27 29.79 20.13
N ILE A 9 38.46 30.21 19.16
CA ILE A 9 37.13 29.64 18.94
C ILE A 9 37.32 28.32 18.18
N PHE A 10 37.17 27.19 18.89
CA PHE A 10 36.97 25.89 18.26
C PHE A 10 35.58 25.89 17.60
N VAL A 11 35.54 26.11 16.30
CA VAL A 11 34.35 25.81 15.49
C VAL A 11 34.26 24.29 15.42
N ALA A 12 33.43 23.70 16.29
CA ALA A 12 32.98 22.34 16.13
C ALA A 12 32.17 22.27 14.84
N LEU A 13 32.78 21.75 13.77
CA LEU A 13 32.06 21.26 12.60
C LEU A 13 31.14 20.14 13.09
N ILE A 14 29.89 20.50 13.37
CA ILE A 14 28.80 19.54 13.41
C ILE A 14 28.71 19.03 11.98
N GLY A 15 29.41 17.93 11.70
CA GLY A 15 29.11 17.11 10.55
C GLY A 15 27.66 16.72 10.68
N PHE A 16 26.78 17.37 9.92
CA PHE A 16 25.50 16.79 9.58
C PHE A 16 25.83 15.50 8.83
N ALA A 17 25.91 14.40 9.57
CA ALA A 17 25.69 13.11 8.97
C ALA A 17 24.32 13.22 8.33
N PHE A 18 24.29 13.35 7.00
CA PHE A 18 23.10 13.07 6.24
C PHE A 18 22.73 11.64 6.62
N CYS A 19 21.78 11.47 7.54
CA CYS A 19 21.04 10.23 7.67
C CYS A 19 20.28 10.07 6.37
N GLY A 20 20.96 9.58 5.32
CA GLY A 20 20.29 8.90 4.22
C GLY A 20 19.51 7.77 4.86
N GLN A 21 18.20 7.95 4.99
CA GLN A 21 17.34 6.87 5.41
C GLN A 21 17.38 5.83 4.31
N TYR A 22 18.10 4.73 4.55
CA TYR A 22 18.12 3.53 3.72
C TYR A 22 16.73 2.88 3.66
N CYS A 23 15.79 3.55 3.01
CA CYS A 23 14.41 3.15 2.94
C CYS A 23 14.28 1.81 2.23
N PHE A 24 15.11 1.54 1.22
CA PHE A 24 15.13 0.23 0.57
C PHE A 24 15.42 -0.91 1.55
N GLN A 25 16.43 -0.76 2.41
CA GLN A 25 16.76 -1.78 3.41
C GLN A 25 15.64 -1.90 4.45
N LYS A 26 15.11 -0.76 4.94
CA LYS A 26 13.99 -0.77 5.90
C LYS A 26 12.73 -1.42 5.33
N LEU A 27 12.43 -1.20 4.05
CA LEU A 27 11.32 -1.85 3.36
C LEU A 27 11.57 -3.36 3.22
N THR A 28 12.82 -3.77 2.98
CA THR A 28 13.22 -5.19 2.97
C THR A 28 12.96 -5.84 4.32
N ASP A 29 13.42 -5.19 5.40
CA ASP A 29 13.24 -5.70 6.76
C ASP A 29 11.76 -5.73 7.16
N ALA A 30 10.99 -4.71 6.79
CA ALA A 30 9.56 -4.63 7.04
C ALA A 30 8.80 -5.74 6.29
N GLN A 31 9.14 -6.01 5.03
CA GLN A 31 8.56 -7.11 4.26
C GLN A 31 8.90 -8.47 4.88
N ASN A 32 10.13 -8.66 5.36
CA ASN A 32 10.52 -9.88 6.06
C ASN A 32 9.70 -10.09 7.35
N ALA A 33 9.48 -9.02 8.13
CA ALA A 33 8.65 -9.06 9.32
C ALA A 33 7.18 -9.37 8.99
N PHE A 34 6.64 -8.81 7.89
CA PHE A 34 5.32 -9.16 7.38
C PHE A 34 5.23 -10.65 7.03
N ASN A 35 6.18 -11.15 6.23
CA ASN A 35 6.20 -12.54 5.79
C ASN A 35 6.28 -13.50 6.96
N GLN A 36 7.16 -13.22 7.93
CA GLN A 36 7.30 -14.01 9.15
C GLN A 36 6.01 -14.03 9.97
N ALA A 37 5.38 -12.87 10.16
CA ALA A 37 4.14 -12.76 10.95
C ALA A 37 2.95 -13.47 10.29
N LEU A 38 2.93 -13.53 8.95
CA LEU A 38 1.88 -14.22 8.19
C LEU A 38 2.21 -15.70 7.91
N GLY A 39 3.43 -16.15 8.18
CA GLY A 39 3.87 -17.52 7.92
C GLY A 39 4.06 -17.85 6.44
N ILE A 40 4.41 -16.86 5.61
CA ILE A 40 4.63 -17.03 4.16
C ILE A 40 6.13 -16.97 3.81
N SER A 41 6.47 -17.37 2.58
CA SER A 41 7.87 -17.41 2.11
C SER A 41 8.56 -16.04 2.23
N SER A 42 9.79 -16.02 2.74
CA SER A 42 10.62 -14.81 2.83
C SER A 42 11.02 -14.25 1.46
N THR A 43 10.89 -15.04 0.39
CA THR A 43 11.16 -14.59 -0.99
C THR A 43 10.04 -13.74 -1.60
N LEU A 44 8.89 -13.63 -0.94
CA LEU A 44 7.75 -12.85 -1.43
C LEU A 44 7.93 -11.37 -1.09
N ASN A 45 8.02 -10.53 -2.12
CA ASN A 45 8.27 -9.10 -2.03
C ASN A 45 7.79 -8.40 -3.31
N TRP A 46 8.22 -7.16 -3.53
CA TRP A 46 7.90 -6.37 -4.72
C TRP A 46 8.30 -7.03 -6.05
N ASN A 47 9.28 -7.95 -6.09
CA ASN A 47 9.68 -8.63 -7.33
C ASN A 47 8.66 -9.66 -7.82
N ASN A 48 7.80 -10.17 -6.93
CA ASN A 48 6.76 -11.17 -7.20
C ASN A 48 5.44 -10.75 -6.54
N VAL A 49 5.11 -9.47 -6.68
CA VAL A 49 3.99 -8.81 -6.00
C VAL A 49 2.63 -9.46 -6.27
N ASP A 50 2.39 -10.00 -7.47
CA ASP A 50 1.14 -10.70 -7.77
C ASP A 50 0.99 -11.98 -6.92
N SER A 51 2.08 -12.73 -6.73
CA SER A 51 2.09 -13.90 -5.85
C SER A 51 1.88 -13.50 -4.38
N LEU A 52 2.52 -12.42 -3.93
CA LEU A 52 2.33 -11.87 -2.59
C LEU A 52 0.86 -11.43 -2.37
N TRP A 53 0.28 -10.72 -3.34
CA TRP A 53 -1.11 -10.26 -3.30
C TRP A 53 -2.10 -11.42 -3.23
N ASN A 54 -1.90 -12.43 -4.07
CA ASN A 54 -2.75 -13.62 -4.09
C ASN A 54 -2.72 -14.35 -2.74
N LEU A 55 -1.53 -14.53 -2.15
CA LEU A 55 -1.41 -15.16 -0.83
C LEU A 55 -2.08 -14.36 0.27
N VAL A 56 -1.93 -13.03 0.27
CA VAL A 56 -2.66 -12.15 1.20
C VAL A 56 -4.17 -12.33 1.05
N GLN A 57 -4.68 -12.36 -0.19
CA GLN A 57 -6.12 -12.60 -0.43
C GLN A 57 -6.55 -14.02 -0.03
N THR A 58 -5.69 -15.03 -0.15
CA THR A 58 -5.98 -16.38 0.37
C THR A 58 -6.23 -16.38 1.87
N HIS A 59 -5.51 -15.58 2.66
CA HIS A 59 -5.83 -15.42 4.08
C HIS A 59 -7.19 -14.75 4.30
N TYR A 60 -7.67 -13.92 3.37
CA TYR A 60 -9.01 -13.33 3.45
C TYR A 60 -10.15 -14.31 3.17
N TYR A 61 -9.92 -15.55 2.74
CA TYR A 61 -11.01 -16.50 2.53
C TYR A 61 -10.79 -17.91 3.09
N SER A 62 -9.56 -18.26 3.47
CA SER A 62 -9.26 -19.60 3.99
C SER A 62 -9.74 -19.84 5.42
N ASP A 63 -9.79 -18.80 6.26
CA ASP A 63 -10.25 -18.88 7.65
C ASP A 63 -10.95 -17.57 8.08
N PRO A 64 -12.08 -17.19 7.47
CA PRO A 64 -12.74 -15.91 7.79
C PRO A 64 -13.41 -15.94 9.17
N PRO A 65 -13.32 -14.88 9.99
CA PRO A 65 -12.57 -13.64 9.78
C PRO A 65 -11.12 -13.66 10.32
N TYR A 66 -10.66 -14.79 10.86
CA TYR A 66 -9.36 -14.91 11.52
C TYR A 66 -8.16 -14.72 10.59
N GLY A 67 -8.19 -15.27 9.38
CA GLY A 67 -7.14 -15.07 8.38
C GLY A 67 -7.03 -13.60 7.95
N PHE A 68 -8.15 -12.88 7.85
CA PHE A 68 -8.15 -11.43 7.66
C PHE A 68 -7.49 -10.69 8.83
N ARG A 69 -7.78 -11.11 10.07
CA ARG A 69 -7.10 -10.60 11.27
C ARG A 69 -5.60 -10.91 11.27
N GLN A 70 -5.17 -12.07 10.79
CA GLN A 70 -3.74 -12.42 10.68
C GLN A 70 -3.01 -11.47 9.73
N VAL A 71 -3.58 -11.16 8.57
CA VAL A 71 -3.01 -10.15 7.65
C VAL A 71 -2.87 -8.80 8.36
N CYS A 72 -3.87 -8.39 9.15
CA CYS A 72 -3.78 -7.14 9.90
C CYS A 72 -2.74 -7.14 11.02
N SER A 73 -2.54 -8.29 11.66
CA SER A 73 -1.43 -8.48 12.60
C SER A 73 -0.08 -8.39 11.89
N ALA A 74 0.07 -8.99 10.71
CA ALA A 74 1.27 -8.93 9.90
C ALA A 74 1.55 -7.51 9.37
N SER A 75 0.52 -6.76 8.97
CA SER A 75 0.63 -5.34 8.61
C SER A 75 1.11 -4.48 9.79
N LYS A 76 0.67 -4.79 11.02
CA LYS A 76 1.21 -4.15 12.23
C LYS A 76 2.70 -4.46 12.41
N ALA A 77 3.13 -5.71 12.18
CA ALA A 77 4.53 -6.09 12.23
C ALA A 77 5.36 -5.30 11.20
N TYR A 78 4.89 -5.22 9.95
CA TYR A 78 5.48 -4.37 8.90
C TYR A 78 5.67 -2.92 9.37
N LYS A 79 4.61 -2.29 9.88
CA LYS A 79 4.63 -0.91 10.36
C LYS A 79 5.59 -0.71 11.54
N SER A 80 5.70 -1.69 12.42
CA SER A 80 6.58 -1.62 13.60
C SER A 80 8.08 -1.60 13.26
N VAL A 81 8.48 -2.12 12.10
CA VAL A 81 9.87 -2.00 11.62
C VAL A 81 10.17 -0.59 11.14
N LEU A 82 9.20 0.04 10.47
CA LEU A 82 9.36 1.38 9.89
C LEU A 82 9.19 2.50 10.92
N MET A 83 8.27 2.34 11.88
CA MET A 83 7.97 3.33 12.93
C MET A 83 7.78 4.75 12.34
N ALA A 84 8.61 5.71 12.80
CA ALA A 84 8.60 7.10 12.35
C ALA A 84 8.92 7.26 10.85
N ASP A 85 9.54 6.26 10.23
CA ASP A 85 9.99 6.31 8.84
C ASP A 85 8.90 5.84 7.86
N TYR A 86 7.75 5.37 8.36
CA TYR A 86 6.68 4.81 7.53
C TYR A 86 6.26 5.76 6.40
N MET A 87 5.95 7.02 6.73
CA MET A 87 5.50 8.02 5.75
C MET A 87 6.59 8.40 4.74
N ASN A 88 7.86 8.27 5.11
CA ASN A 88 9.00 8.63 4.24
C ASN A 88 9.41 7.46 3.33
N CYS A 89 9.32 6.23 3.84
CA CYS A 89 9.81 5.04 3.15
C CYS A 89 8.74 4.30 2.36
N VAL A 90 7.46 4.34 2.74
CA VAL A 90 6.37 3.65 2.00
C VAL A 90 5.94 4.50 0.80
N ARG A 91 6.84 4.60 -0.19
CA ARG A 91 6.65 5.37 -1.42
C ARG A 91 7.30 4.64 -2.59
N VAL A 92 6.67 4.70 -3.76
CA VAL A 92 7.13 4.03 -5.00
C VAL A 92 8.60 4.35 -5.32
N ILE A 93 9.00 5.61 -5.15
CA ILE A 93 10.36 6.07 -5.48
C ILE A 93 11.45 5.31 -4.70
N GLN A 94 11.15 4.88 -3.48
CA GLN A 94 12.12 4.21 -2.59
C GLN A 94 12.39 2.75 -3.00
N LEU A 95 11.57 2.19 -3.90
CA LEU A 95 11.79 0.86 -4.46
C LEU A 95 12.49 0.88 -5.81
N ILE A 96 12.27 1.92 -6.62
CA ILE A 96 12.84 2.02 -7.98
C ILE A 96 14.20 2.73 -8.00
N ARG A 97 14.59 3.36 -6.89
CA ARG A 97 15.84 4.11 -6.76
C ARG A 97 16.42 3.93 -5.35
N ASN A 98 17.72 3.73 -5.26
CA ASN A 98 18.48 3.74 -4.01
C ASN A 98 18.72 5.18 -3.53
N ASP A 99 19.16 5.34 -2.27
CA ASP A 99 19.47 6.64 -1.68
C ASP A 99 20.59 7.41 -2.42
N ASP A 100 21.49 6.69 -3.08
CA ASP A 100 22.57 7.24 -3.92
C ASP A 100 22.10 7.63 -5.33
N PHE A 101 20.79 7.65 -5.55
CA PHE A 101 20.12 7.93 -6.81
C PHE A 101 20.32 6.90 -7.93
N THR A 102 20.94 5.75 -7.65
CA THR A 102 21.06 4.66 -8.62
C THR A 102 19.72 3.94 -8.78
N ALA A 103 19.42 3.50 -10.01
CA ALA A 103 18.22 2.70 -10.26
C ALA A 103 18.36 1.32 -9.62
N THR A 104 17.28 0.81 -9.06
CA THR A 104 17.19 -0.60 -8.68
C THR A 104 16.73 -1.43 -9.89
N ASN A 105 16.62 -2.76 -9.71
CA ASN A 105 16.02 -3.64 -10.72
C ASN A 105 14.48 -3.76 -10.59
N VAL A 106 13.84 -2.96 -9.73
CA VAL A 106 12.39 -3.03 -9.51
C VAL A 106 11.68 -2.20 -10.57
N THR A 107 10.75 -2.81 -11.31
CA THR A 107 9.96 -2.10 -12.31
C THR A 107 8.98 -1.13 -11.63
N LEU A 108 8.62 -0.05 -12.34
CA LEU A 108 7.65 0.92 -11.84
C LEU A 108 6.32 0.26 -11.46
N ILE A 109 5.81 -0.65 -12.28
CA ILE A 109 4.56 -1.38 -12.02
C ILE A 109 4.66 -2.26 -10.78
N ASN A 110 5.76 -2.98 -10.60
CA ASN A 110 5.95 -3.81 -9.41
C ASN A 110 6.00 -2.95 -8.15
N ALA A 111 6.71 -1.82 -8.18
CA ALA A 111 6.76 -0.89 -7.07
C ALA A 111 5.38 -0.27 -6.76
N MET A 112 4.61 0.11 -7.80
CA MET A 112 3.26 0.65 -7.63
C MET A 112 2.29 -0.38 -7.06
N ASN A 113 2.26 -1.60 -7.60
CA ASN A 113 1.42 -2.68 -7.10
C ASN A 113 1.79 -3.05 -5.66
N TYR A 114 3.07 -3.05 -5.33
CA TYR A 114 3.52 -3.35 -3.97
C TYR A 114 3.05 -2.27 -2.99
N MET A 115 3.25 -1.00 -3.35
CA MET A 115 2.77 0.11 -2.51
C MET A 115 1.24 0.12 -2.42
N ALA A 116 0.54 -0.23 -3.50
CA ALA A 116 -0.92 -0.40 -3.44
C ALA A 116 -1.33 -1.51 -2.47
N LEU A 117 -0.63 -2.63 -2.42
CA LEU A 117 -0.92 -3.69 -1.46
C LEU A 117 -0.75 -3.19 -0.02
N ILE A 118 0.42 -2.63 0.28
CA ILE A 118 0.75 -2.14 1.63
C ILE A 118 -0.23 -1.05 2.07
N ASN A 119 -0.53 -0.09 1.19
CA ASN A 119 -1.45 1.01 1.50
C ASN A 119 -2.91 0.55 1.60
N SER A 120 -3.30 -0.56 0.96
CA SER A 120 -4.64 -1.13 1.15
C SER A 120 -4.91 -1.52 2.60
N PHE A 121 -3.86 -1.86 3.36
CA PHE A 121 -3.97 -2.25 4.77
C PHE A 121 -4.47 -1.13 5.67
N ASP A 122 -4.28 0.14 5.30
CA ASP A 122 -4.79 1.27 6.10
C ASP A 122 -6.32 1.24 6.18
N PHE A 123 -6.98 0.87 5.10
CA PHE A 123 -8.43 0.67 5.11
C PHE A 123 -8.81 -0.71 5.64
N THR A 124 -8.26 -1.79 5.09
CA THR A 124 -8.70 -3.15 5.46
C THR A 124 -8.52 -3.42 6.94
N CYS A 125 -7.42 -2.97 7.54
CA CYS A 125 -7.14 -3.17 8.97
C CYS A 125 -7.62 -2.03 9.87
N GLY A 126 -8.16 -0.97 9.29
CA GLY A 126 -8.84 0.11 9.98
C GLY A 126 -10.36 -0.02 9.85
N ALA A 127 -10.99 0.95 9.18
CA ALA A 127 -12.44 1.03 9.03
C ALA A 127 -13.06 -0.17 8.29
N GLY A 128 -12.31 -0.80 7.39
CA GLY A 128 -12.75 -1.97 6.62
C GLY A 128 -12.84 -3.25 7.45
N PHE A 129 -12.11 -3.36 8.57
CA PHE A 129 -12.07 -4.60 9.35
C PHE A 129 -13.43 -4.96 9.94
N GLY A 130 -14.12 -3.97 10.53
CA GLY A 130 -15.45 -4.18 11.10
C GLY A 130 -16.48 -4.56 10.04
N ILE A 131 -16.40 -3.93 8.87
CA ILE A 131 -17.26 -4.28 7.72
C ILE A 131 -17.02 -5.72 7.29
N TYR A 132 -15.74 -6.09 7.13
CA TYR A 132 -15.36 -7.44 6.77
C TYR A 132 -15.87 -8.46 7.80
N ALA A 133 -15.61 -8.24 9.08
CA ALA A 133 -16.01 -9.15 10.16
C ALA A 133 -17.52 -9.35 10.24
N ASN A 134 -18.31 -8.29 10.00
CA ASN A 134 -19.77 -8.33 10.02
C ASN A 134 -20.40 -8.97 8.77
N SER A 135 -19.63 -9.20 7.71
CA SER A 135 -20.10 -9.79 6.46
C SER A 135 -19.10 -10.80 5.89
N ALA A 136 -18.43 -11.51 6.81
CA ALA A 136 -17.26 -12.34 6.52
C ALA A 136 -17.59 -13.42 5.47
N ASP A 137 -18.74 -14.07 5.58
CA ASP A 137 -19.16 -15.13 4.64
C ASP A 137 -19.23 -14.63 3.19
N CYS A 138 -19.86 -13.48 2.96
CA CYS A 138 -20.01 -12.96 1.60
C CYS A 138 -18.71 -12.35 1.08
N LEU A 139 -18.03 -11.55 1.91
CA LEU A 139 -16.79 -10.87 1.50
C LEU A 139 -15.63 -11.84 1.28
N SER A 140 -15.51 -12.89 2.10
CA SER A 140 -14.56 -13.99 1.84
C SER A 140 -14.90 -14.71 0.54
N GLY A 141 -16.18 -14.98 0.28
CA GLY A 141 -16.65 -15.54 -0.99
C GLY A 141 -16.26 -14.70 -2.21
N VAL A 142 -16.28 -13.37 -2.11
CA VAL A 142 -15.78 -12.49 -3.19
C VAL A 142 -14.28 -12.67 -3.40
N PHE A 143 -13.47 -12.68 -2.34
CA PHE A 143 -12.03 -12.90 -2.46
C PHE A 143 -11.70 -14.30 -3.02
N GLN A 144 -12.46 -15.33 -2.66
CA GLN A 144 -12.25 -16.68 -3.17
C GLN A 144 -12.63 -16.79 -4.66
N ASN A 145 -13.84 -16.35 -5.01
CA ASN A 145 -14.45 -16.63 -6.30
C ASN A 145 -14.19 -15.56 -7.36
N SER A 146 -13.72 -14.38 -6.96
CA SER A 146 -13.54 -13.23 -7.86
C SER A 146 -12.14 -12.62 -7.77
N HIS A 147 -11.15 -13.36 -7.27
CA HIS A 147 -9.75 -12.90 -7.22
C HIS A 147 -9.22 -12.48 -8.61
N GLU A 148 -9.56 -13.21 -9.67
CA GLU A 148 -9.17 -12.85 -11.04
C GLU A 148 -9.81 -11.53 -11.49
N ALA A 149 -11.09 -11.29 -11.16
CA ALA A 149 -11.76 -10.03 -11.48
C ALA A 149 -11.14 -8.86 -10.72
N LEU A 150 -10.81 -9.04 -9.43
CA LEU A 150 -10.10 -8.03 -8.64
C LEU A 150 -8.71 -7.75 -9.21
N LYS A 151 -7.99 -8.78 -9.64
CA LYS A 151 -6.71 -8.64 -10.35
C LYS A 151 -6.90 -7.87 -11.66
N GLN A 152 -7.91 -8.19 -12.45
CA GLN A 152 -8.20 -7.54 -13.71
C GLN A 152 -8.47 -6.03 -13.53
N CYS A 153 -9.19 -5.63 -12.46
CA CYS A 153 -9.38 -4.22 -12.15
C CYS A 153 -8.05 -3.47 -11.91
N ARG A 154 -7.08 -4.12 -11.26
CA ARG A 154 -5.73 -3.58 -11.04
C ARG A 154 -4.91 -3.56 -12.33
N ASP A 155 -4.94 -4.65 -13.10
CA ASP A 155 -4.19 -4.78 -14.33
C ASP A 155 -4.67 -3.76 -15.39
N ASN A 156 -5.98 -3.50 -15.45
CA ASN A 156 -6.54 -2.48 -16.34
C ASN A 156 -6.07 -1.07 -15.96
N LEU A 157 -6.04 -0.74 -14.67
CA LEU A 157 -5.47 0.54 -14.20
C LEU A 157 -4.01 0.68 -14.61
N ASN A 158 -3.19 -0.36 -14.38
CA ASN A 158 -1.78 -0.37 -14.77
C ASN A 158 -1.61 -0.20 -16.28
N TYR A 159 -2.42 -0.90 -17.08
CA TYR A 159 -2.39 -0.78 -18.53
C TYR A 159 -2.72 0.65 -18.99
N GLN A 160 -3.79 1.24 -18.45
CA GLN A 160 -4.19 2.61 -18.80
C GLN A 160 -3.16 3.65 -18.37
N LEU A 161 -2.50 3.47 -17.22
CA LEU A 161 -1.43 4.37 -16.76
C LEU A 161 -0.17 4.31 -17.63
N LEU A 162 0.14 3.15 -18.22
CA LEU A 162 1.30 2.98 -19.09
C LEU A 162 1.05 3.40 -20.53
N ASN A 163 -0.18 3.19 -21.04
CA ASN A 163 -0.49 3.34 -22.46
C ASN A 163 -1.44 4.51 -22.76
N GLY A 164 -2.08 5.07 -21.73
CA GLY A 164 -3.05 6.14 -21.83
C GLY A 164 -2.44 7.52 -21.69
N SER A 165 -3.32 8.53 -21.70
CA SER A 165 -2.91 9.93 -21.49
C SER A 165 -2.65 10.19 -20.00
N PRO A 166 -1.51 10.79 -19.62
CA PRO A 166 -1.25 11.18 -18.24
C PRO A 166 -2.32 12.14 -17.66
N THR A 167 -2.97 12.94 -18.51
CA THR A 167 -4.05 13.85 -18.10
C THR A 167 -5.33 13.14 -17.67
N MET A 168 -5.47 11.85 -18.03
CA MET A 168 -6.63 11.01 -17.72
C MET A 168 -6.39 10.11 -16.50
N ALA A 169 -5.27 10.26 -15.79
CA ALA A 169 -4.91 9.40 -14.66
C ALA A 169 -6.03 9.29 -13.61
N CYS A 170 -6.70 10.39 -13.27
CA CYS A 170 -7.79 10.35 -12.30
C CYS A 170 -9.07 9.66 -12.84
N THR A 171 -9.28 9.66 -14.16
CA THR A 171 -10.34 8.87 -14.79
C THR A 171 -10.02 7.38 -14.69
N TYR A 172 -8.77 6.97 -14.95
CA TYR A 172 -8.34 5.58 -14.82
C TYR A 172 -8.47 5.07 -13.38
N VAL A 173 -8.11 5.92 -12.40
CA VAL A 173 -8.37 5.64 -10.99
C VAL A 173 -9.87 5.44 -10.74
N ALA A 174 -10.73 6.36 -11.21
CA ALA A 174 -12.18 6.24 -11.03
C ALA A 174 -12.75 4.94 -11.64
N ASP A 175 -12.27 4.54 -12.82
CA ASP A 175 -12.65 3.29 -13.47
C ASP A 175 -12.24 2.08 -12.64
N SER A 176 -11.04 2.09 -12.06
CA SER A 176 -10.56 1.01 -11.18
C SER A 176 -11.38 0.87 -9.89
N LEU A 177 -11.79 2.00 -9.30
CA LEU A 177 -12.70 2.01 -8.14
C LEU A 177 -14.06 1.41 -8.51
N ASN A 178 -14.61 1.80 -9.66
CA ASN A 178 -15.91 1.32 -10.11
C ASN A 178 -15.87 -0.17 -10.49
N CYS A 179 -14.77 -0.63 -11.08
CA CYS A 179 -14.51 -2.04 -11.34
C CYS A 179 -14.52 -2.82 -10.03
N THR A 180 -13.68 -2.40 -9.06
CA THR A 180 -13.53 -3.13 -7.79
C THR A 180 -14.82 -3.17 -6.99
N ARG A 181 -15.52 -2.04 -6.81
CA ARG A 181 -16.80 -2.02 -6.07
C ARG A 181 -17.87 -2.90 -6.71
N THR A 182 -17.90 -3.00 -8.04
CA THR A 182 -18.88 -3.83 -8.76
C THR A 182 -18.67 -5.32 -8.47
N VAL A 183 -17.43 -5.75 -8.23
CA VAL A 183 -17.13 -7.13 -7.81
C VAL A 183 -17.71 -7.43 -6.42
N PHE A 184 -17.72 -6.46 -5.51
CA PHE A 184 -18.25 -6.63 -4.15
C PHE A 184 -19.76 -6.34 -4.01
N ARG A 185 -20.34 -5.61 -4.96
CA ARG A 185 -21.77 -5.21 -4.96
C ARG A 185 -22.78 -6.34 -4.74
N PRO A 186 -22.58 -7.58 -5.21
CA PRO A 186 -23.49 -8.69 -4.90
C PRO A 186 -23.69 -8.94 -3.40
N CYS A 187 -22.76 -8.52 -2.54
CA CYS A 187 -22.85 -8.61 -1.08
C CYS A 187 -23.56 -7.41 -0.42
N GLY A 188 -24.18 -6.52 -1.21
CA GLY A 188 -24.95 -5.36 -0.74
C GLY A 188 -24.14 -4.06 -0.62
N ASN A 189 -24.81 -2.98 -0.18
CA ASN A 189 -24.26 -1.62 -0.18
C ASN A 189 -22.99 -1.47 0.68
N THR A 190 -22.95 -2.14 1.84
CA THR A 190 -21.77 -2.11 2.73
C THR A 190 -20.56 -2.78 2.08
N ALA A 191 -20.78 -3.84 1.31
CA ALA A 191 -19.72 -4.51 0.55
C ALA A 191 -19.28 -3.70 -0.68
N ASP A 192 -20.21 -3.07 -1.38
CA ASP A 192 -19.88 -2.11 -2.45
C ASP A 192 -19.01 -0.95 -1.93
N TYR A 193 -19.35 -0.40 -0.76
CA TYR A 193 -18.49 0.57 -0.05
C TYR A 193 -17.12 -0.02 0.27
N PHE A 194 -17.06 -1.23 0.84
CA PHE A 194 -15.81 -1.92 1.15
C PHE A 194 -14.93 -2.08 -0.08
N GLY A 195 -15.48 -2.57 -1.20
CA GLY A 195 -14.75 -2.75 -2.45
C GLY A 195 -14.23 -1.43 -3.02
N CYS A 196 -15.03 -0.37 -2.94
CA CYS A 196 -14.62 0.96 -3.38
C CYS A 196 -13.44 1.49 -2.54
N GLU A 197 -13.55 1.45 -1.20
CA GLU A 197 -12.50 1.92 -0.29
C GLU A 197 -11.23 1.08 -0.33
N TYR A 198 -11.38 -0.24 -0.55
CA TYR A 198 -10.27 -1.18 -0.75
C TYR A 198 -9.38 -0.77 -1.93
N ALA A 199 -9.98 -0.28 -3.02
CA ALA A 199 -9.24 0.27 -4.16
C ALA A 199 -8.87 1.76 -3.99
N ARG A 200 -9.68 2.54 -3.29
CA ARG A 200 -9.49 4.00 -3.11
C ARG A 200 -8.25 4.31 -2.30
N THR A 201 -8.11 3.68 -1.15
CA THR A 201 -7.03 3.95 -0.20
C THR A 201 -5.64 3.84 -0.83
N PRO A 202 -5.29 2.75 -1.53
CA PRO A 202 -4.03 2.70 -2.25
C PRO A 202 -3.95 3.67 -3.43
N SER A 203 -5.05 3.87 -4.16
CA SER A 203 -5.06 4.77 -5.32
C SER A 203 -4.76 6.23 -4.94
N ILE A 204 -5.33 6.75 -3.86
CA ILE A 204 -5.04 8.12 -3.41
C ILE A 204 -3.62 8.27 -2.85
N SER A 205 -3.04 7.19 -2.32
CA SER A 205 -1.64 7.22 -1.88
C SER A 205 -0.67 7.25 -3.06
N LEU A 206 -1.01 6.59 -4.16
CA LEU A 206 -0.22 6.61 -5.39
C LEU A 206 -0.46 7.88 -6.22
N PHE A 207 -1.69 8.39 -6.22
CA PHE A 207 -2.14 9.54 -7.00
C PHE A 207 -2.85 10.58 -6.12
N PRO A 208 -2.13 11.31 -5.25
CA PRO A 208 -2.74 12.29 -4.34
C PRO A 208 -3.52 13.39 -5.07
N SER A 209 -3.15 13.72 -6.31
CA SER A 209 -3.88 14.67 -7.16
C SER A 209 -5.29 14.22 -7.51
N CYS A 210 -5.59 12.92 -7.41
CA CYS A 210 -6.90 12.35 -7.68
C CYS A 210 -7.74 12.20 -6.41
N ALA A 211 -7.39 12.88 -5.32
CA ALA A 211 -8.14 12.82 -4.07
C ALA A 211 -9.62 13.19 -4.24
N SER A 212 -9.99 14.08 -5.17
CA SER A 212 -11.39 14.43 -5.45
C SER A 212 -12.24 13.25 -5.96
N VAL A 213 -11.61 12.23 -6.54
CA VAL A 213 -12.29 10.98 -6.94
C VAL A 213 -12.80 10.22 -5.72
N SER A 214 -12.35 10.56 -4.50
CA SER A 214 -12.74 9.89 -3.26
C SER A 214 -14.22 10.00 -2.92
N THR A 215 -14.92 11.01 -3.43
CA THR A 215 -16.38 11.16 -3.20
C THR A 215 -17.17 10.03 -3.87
N ASN A 216 -16.57 9.30 -4.81
CA ASN A 216 -17.24 8.22 -5.54
C ASN A 216 -17.52 6.99 -4.67
N CYS A 217 -16.87 6.84 -3.52
CA CYS A 217 -17.08 5.72 -2.62
C CYS A 217 -18.16 5.96 -1.56
N LEU A 218 -18.79 7.13 -1.50
CA LEU A 218 -19.86 7.39 -0.55
C LEU A 218 -21.06 6.47 -0.81
N ILE A 219 -21.63 5.90 0.27
CA ILE A 219 -22.90 5.18 0.22
C ILE A 219 -23.98 6.21 -0.12
N THR A 220 -24.51 6.20 -1.34
CA THR A 220 -25.50 7.20 -1.79
C THR A 220 -26.92 6.91 -1.32
N ASN A 221 -27.17 5.81 -0.60
CA ASN A 221 -28.50 5.45 -0.12
C ASN A 221 -28.48 4.95 1.34
N TYR A 222 -28.65 5.87 2.28
CA TYR A 222 -29.47 5.61 3.46
C TYR A 222 -30.90 6.00 3.07
N GLN A 223 -31.62 5.10 2.41
CA GLN A 223 -33.07 5.17 2.27
C GLN A 223 -33.65 3.85 2.76
#